data_AF-A0A9P0GBA9-F1
#
_entry.id   AF-A0A9P0GBA9-F1
#
_cell.length_a   1.000
_cell.length_b   1.000
_cell.length_c   1.000
_cell.angle_alpha   90.00
_cell.angle_beta   90.00
_cell.angle_gamma   90.00
#
_symmetry.space_group_name_H-M   'P 1'
#
loop_
_entity.id
_entity.type
_entity.pdbx_description
1 polymer ?
#
loop_
_entity_poly.entity_id
_entity_poly.type
_entity_poly.pdbx_seq_one_letter_code
_entity_poly.pdbx_strand_id
1 'polypeptide(L)'
;MDPIAVLEKRIEALELQVFPLGDHSQISNKTQTITDLLSETQTMIKSALHCRESITSMLQHLVIINDYLNPAGDADELEVEAKRQCLLELYPELKDTVQTISTLESLLPFIDSINISKVVEFSGKLEEIALSNLKLYGECRDITKKVLVALQNYNDISNSIKLLFSQLDTAISNLENALQLRVVSEE
;
A
#
# COMPACT_ATOMS: atom_id res chain seq x y z
N MET A 1 25.34 100.50 -21.41
CA MET A 1 25.27 99.25 -20.62
C MET A 1 26.51 98.47 -21.00
N ASP A 2 27.56 98.61 -20.19
CA ASP A 2 28.91 98.25 -20.61
C ASP A 2 29.06 96.73 -20.81
N PRO A 3 29.44 96.28 -22.01
CA PRO A 3 29.65 94.86 -22.31
C PRO A 3 30.76 94.25 -21.44
N ILE A 4 31.64 95.11 -20.90
CA ILE A 4 32.73 94.74 -20.00
C ILE A 4 32.20 94.25 -18.65
N ALA A 5 31.19 94.92 -18.08
CA ALA A 5 30.62 94.54 -16.77
C ALA A 5 29.88 93.19 -16.80
N VAL A 6 29.28 92.85 -17.95
CA VAL A 6 28.63 91.53 -18.15
C VAL A 6 29.69 90.42 -18.27
N LEU A 7 30.82 90.72 -18.92
CA LEU A 7 31.94 89.79 -19.02
C LEU A 7 32.55 89.53 -17.64
N GLU A 8 32.78 90.59 -16.87
CA GLU A 8 33.38 90.51 -15.53
C GLU A 8 32.55 89.65 -14.58
N LYS A 9 31.23 89.88 -14.51
CA LYS A 9 30.33 89.05 -13.70
C LYS A 9 30.31 87.56 -14.12
N ARG A 10 30.47 87.30 -15.41
CA ARG A 10 30.51 85.92 -15.94
C ARG A 10 31.85 85.24 -15.67
N ILE A 11 32.94 86.00 -15.67
CA ILE A 11 34.26 85.52 -15.28
C ILE A 11 34.25 85.18 -13.78
N GLU A 12 33.72 86.05 -12.94
CA GLU A 12 33.61 85.81 -11.49
C GLU A 12 32.78 84.54 -11.18
N ALA A 13 31.68 84.32 -11.91
CA ALA A 13 30.88 83.10 -11.77
C ALA A 13 31.63 81.82 -12.21
N LEU A 14 32.47 81.90 -13.24
CA LEU A 14 33.30 80.78 -13.71
C LEU A 14 34.45 80.49 -12.73
N GLU A 15 35.07 81.53 -12.16
CA GLU A 15 36.12 81.38 -11.15
C GLU A 15 35.59 80.67 -9.90
N LEU A 16 34.41 81.04 -9.42
CA LEU A 16 33.76 80.39 -8.27
C LEU A 16 33.44 78.90 -8.51
N GLN A 17 33.16 78.52 -9.76
CA GLN A 17 32.82 77.15 -10.14
C GLN A 17 34.06 76.25 -10.29
N VAL A 18 35.16 76.82 -10.73
CA VAL A 18 36.44 76.11 -10.97
C VAL A 18 37.29 76.07 -9.69
N PHE A 19 37.23 77.13 -8.89
CA PHE A 19 37.96 77.30 -7.64
C PHE A 19 36.98 77.65 -6.51
N PRO A 20 36.49 76.66 -5.75
CA PRO A 20 35.66 76.95 -4.59
C PRO A 20 36.51 77.63 -3.51
N LEU A 21 36.34 78.95 -3.39
CA LEU A 21 36.78 79.85 -2.31
C LEU A 21 38.29 79.84 -1.95
N GLY A 22 38.99 80.87 -2.43
CA GLY A 22 39.85 81.67 -1.54
C GLY A 22 41.28 81.22 -1.28
N ASP A 23 41.88 80.35 -2.10
CA ASP A 23 43.29 79.99 -1.92
C ASP A 23 44.08 79.96 -3.25
N HIS A 24 44.47 81.15 -3.72
CA HIS A 24 45.38 81.29 -4.86
C HIS A 24 46.84 80.90 -4.53
N SER A 25 47.13 80.44 -3.31
CA SER A 25 48.48 80.09 -2.86
C SER A 25 48.91 78.65 -3.21
N GLN A 26 47.97 77.79 -3.64
CA GLN A 26 48.28 76.39 -4.02
C GLN A 26 48.47 76.15 -5.51
N ILE A 27 48.61 77.20 -6.32
CA ILE A 27 48.80 77.07 -7.78
C ILE A 27 50.26 76.73 -8.13
N SER A 28 51.20 76.81 -7.18
CA SER A 28 52.62 76.56 -7.46
C SER A 28 53.00 75.09 -7.68
N ASN A 29 52.11 74.11 -7.46
CA ASN A 29 52.43 72.68 -7.64
C ASN A 29 51.23 71.81 -8.07
N LYS A 30 50.36 72.28 -8.98
CA LYS A 30 49.39 71.40 -9.66
C LYS A 30 49.25 71.77 -11.13
N THR A 31 50.17 71.26 -11.94
CA THR A 31 50.07 71.07 -13.40
C THR A 31 49.08 69.96 -13.79
N GLN A 32 48.08 69.67 -12.96
CA GLN A 32 46.97 68.81 -13.35
C GLN A 32 45.81 69.72 -13.74
N THR A 33 45.64 69.90 -15.04
CA THR A 33 44.43 70.54 -15.58
C THR A 33 43.23 69.76 -15.05
N ILE A 34 42.11 70.41 -14.73
CA ILE A 34 40.89 69.71 -14.28
C ILE A 34 40.50 68.60 -15.28
N THR A 35 40.81 68.81 -16.57
CA THR A 35 40.67 67.81 -17.63
C THR A 35 41.56 66.59 -17.46
N ASP A 36 42.77 66.75 -16.93
CA ASP A 36 43.71 65.65 -16.65
C ASP A 36 43.22 64.85 -15.44
N LEU A 37 42.75 65.52 -14.39
CA LEU A 37 42.14 64.86 -13.22
C LEU A 37 40.84 64.14 -13.62
N LEU A 38 40.03 64.74 -14.50
CA LEU A 38 38.83 64.10 -15.04
C LEU A 38 39.19 62.89 -15.92
N SER A 39 40.24 62.98 -16.73
CA SER A 39 40.73 61.88 -17.56
C SER A 39 41.32 60.75 -16.72
N GLU A 40 42.07 61.07 -15.67
CA GLU A 40 42.63 60.12 -14.71
C GLU A 40 41.53 59.41 -13.94
N THR A 41 40.56 60.15 -13.40
CA THR A 41 39.39 59.56 -12.72
C THR A 41 38.54 58.73 -13.68
N GLN A 42 38.32 59.18 -14.91
CA GLN A 42 37.65 58.38 -15.93
C GLN A 42 38.43 57.10 -16.25
N THR A 43 39.75 57.15 -16.31
CA THR A 43 40.62 55.99 -16.53
C THR A 43 40.57 55.03 -15.34
N MET A 44 40.55 55.55 -14.11
CA MET A 44 40.39 54.77 -12.88
C MET A 44 39.00 54.12 -12.80
N ILE A 45 37.95 54.84 -13.18
CA ILE A 45 36.58 54.29 -13.23
C ILE A 45 36.51 53.20 -14.30
N LYS A 46 37.11 53.40 -15.48
CA LYS A 46 37.16 52.39 -16.53
C LYS A 46 37.94 51.14 -16.12
N SER A 47 39.09 51.30 -15.46
CA SER A 47 39.88 50.16 -15.00
C SER A 47 39.18 49.40 -13.87
N ALA A 48 38.52 50.10 -12.94
CA ALA A 48 37.70 49.48 -11.91
C ALA A 48 36.49 48.75 -12.50
N LEU A 49 35.84 49.34 -13.52
CA LEU A 49 34.72 48.70 -14.23
C LEU A 49 35.17 47.44 -14.96
N HIS A 50 36.29 47.52 -15.68
CA HIS A 50 36.87 46.36 -16.38
C HIS A 50 37.28 45.25 -15.41
N CYS A 51 37.87 45.59 -14.27
CA CYS A 51 38.21 44.64 -13.22
C CYS A 51 36.96 43.95 -12.66
N ARG A 52 35.89 44.71 -12.40
CA ARG A 52 34.61 44.16 -11.93
C ARG A 52 33.98 43.22 -12.95
N GLU A 53 33.99 43.57 -14.23
CA GLU A 53 33.46 42.73 -15.31
C GLU A 53 34.27 41.42 -15.42
N SER A 54 35.60 41.50 -15.35
CA SER A 54 36.47 40.32 -15.35
C SER A 54 36.23 39.40 -14.16
N ILE A 55 36.10 39.95 -12.94
CA ILE A 55 35.80 39.16 -11.73
C ILE A 55 34.42 38.52 -11.82
N THR A 56 33.41 39.25 -12.33
CA THR A 56 32.05 38.72 -12.48
C THR A 56 32.01 37.56 -13.48
N SER A 57 32.71 37.69 -14.61
CA SER A 57 32.87 36.62 -15.59
C SER A 57 33.60 35.41 -15.01
N MET A 58 34.68 35.64 -14.25
CA MET A 58 35.41 34.56 -13.57
C MET A 58 34.56 33.84 -12.52
N LEU A 59 33.72 34.57 -11.77
CA LEU A 59 32.81 34.00 -10.78
C LEU A 59 31.72 33.14 -11.44
N GLN A 60 31.16 33.58 -12.57
CA GLN A 60 30.25 32.78 -13.38
C GLN A 60 30.92 31.49 -13.89
N HIS A 61 32.17 31.58 -14.36
CA HIS A 61 32.93 30.41 -14.79
C HIS A 61 33.26 29.48 -13.63
N LEU A 62 33.50 30.00 -12.43
CA LEU A 62 33.76 29.19 -11.24
C LEU A 62 32.53 28.37 -10.85
N VAL A 63 31.32 28.94 -10.92
CA VAL A 63 30.07 28.19 -10.71
C VAL A 63 29.97 27.03 -11.69
N ILE A 64 30.21 27.29 -12.98
CA ILE A 64 30.20 26.26 -14.02
C ILE A 64 31.27 25.18 -13.77
N ILE A 65 32.50 25.57 -13.40
CA ILE A 65 33.59 24.65 -13.07
C ILE A 65 33.24 23.82 -11.82
N ASN A 66 32.60 24.43 -10.82
CA ASN A 66 32.13 23.74 -9.63
C ASN A 66 31.04 22.72 -9.96
N ASP A 67 30.18 23.02 -10.92
CA ASP A 67 29.17 22.07 -11.43
C ASP A 67 29.83 20.91 -12.20
N TYR A 68 30.86 21.18 -13.02
CA TYR A 68 31.63 20.12 -13.71
C TYR A 68 32.49 19.27 -12.76
N LEU A 69 32.99 19.86 -11.68
CA LEU A 69 33.75 19.15 -10.65
C LEU A 69 32.85 18.43 -9.65
N ASN A 70 31.53 18.59 -9.74
CA ASN A 70 30.58 17.90 -8.87
C ASN A 70 30.49 16.43 -9.30
N PRO A 71 31.03 15.47 -8.51
CA PRO A 71 31.04 14.05 -8.87
C PRO A 71 29.63 13.42 -8.91
N ALA A 72 28.60 14.14 -8.45
CA ALA A 72 27.21 13.72 -8.55
C ALA A 72 26.49 14.24 -9.81
N GLY A 73 27.06 15.24 -10.52
CA GLY A 73 26.44 15.86 -11.69
C GLY A 73 26.49 15.00 -12.96
N ASP A 74 27.51 14.15 -13.06
CA ASP A 74 27.77 13.28 -14.22
C ASP A 74 27.39 11.81 -13.97
N ALA A 75 26.84 11.51 -12.79
CA ALA A 75 26.42 10.16 -12.40
C ALA A 75 25.23 9.63 -13.23
N ASP A 76 24.62 10.46 -14.08
CA ASP A 76 23.53 10.09 -14.98
C ASP A 76 24.03 9.64 -16.37
N GLU A 77 25.27 9.97 -16.74
CA GLU A 77 25.97 9.40 -17.91
C GLU A 77 26.67 8.09 -17.54
N LEU A 78 25.91 7.13 -16.99
CA LEU A 78 26.32 5.74 -17.10
C LEU A 78 26.40 5.41 -18.60
N GLU A 79 27.59 5.01 -19.07
CA GLU A 79 27.84 4.63 -20.46
C GLU A 79 26.71 3.74 -20.98
N VAL A 80 26.20 4.03 -22.18
CA VAL A 80 25.00 3.38 -22.73
C VAL A 80 25.11 1.85 -22.70
N GLU A 81 26.33 1.33 -22.84
CA GLU A 81 26.61 -0.11 -22.76
C GLU A 81 26.49 -0.67 -21.32
N ALA A 82 26.88 0.11 -20.31
CA ALA A 82 26.70 -0.27 -18.90
C ALA A 82 25.21 -0.23 -18.49
N LYS A 83 24.43 0.75 -18.98
CA LYS A 83 22.95 0.76 -18.81
C LYS A 83 22.33 -0.48 -19.46
N ARG A 84 22.79 -0.85 -20.66
CA ARG A 84 22.32 -2.04 -21.38
C ARG A 84 22.63 -3.33 -20.64
N GLN A 85 23.86 -3.48 -20.13
CA GLN A 85 24.27 -4.66 -19.37
C GLN A 85 23.47 -4.80 -18.07
N CYS A 86 23.26 -3.69 -17.35
CA CYS A 86 22.42 -3.65 -16.14
C CYS A 86 20.96 -4.06 -16.47
N LEU A 87 20.40 -3.57 -17.57
CA LEU A 87 19.05 -3.94 -18.00
C LEU A 87 18.96 -5.44 -18.36
N LEU A 88 19.96 -5.99 -19.06
CA LEU A 88 20.02 -7.43 -19.39
C LEU A 88 20.12 -8.32 -18.15
N GLU A 89 20.89 -7.88 -17.14
CA GLU A 89 21.01 -8.58 -15.86
C GLU A 89 19.74 -8.49 -15.02
N LEU A 90 19.05 -7.34 -15.05
CA LEU A 90 17.78 -7.12 -14.33
C LEU A 90 16.56 -7.71 -15.06
N TYR A 91 16.66 -7.98 -16.37
CA TYR A 91 15.57 -8.53 -17.18
C TYR A 91 14.93 -9.82 -16.63
N PRO A 92 15.70 -10.86 -16.20
CA PRO A 92 15.11 -12.05 -15.58
C PRO A 92 14.34 -11.72 -14.30
N GLU A 93 14.87 -10.85 -13.45
CA GLU A 93 14.20 -10.43 -12.21
C GLU A 93 12.91 -9.64 -12.50
N LEU A 94 12.94 -8.74 -13.50
CA LEU A 94 11.77 -8.01 -13.95
C LEU A 94 10.71 -8.96 -14.52
N LYS A 95 11.13 -9.96 -15.31
CA LYS A 95 10.23 -10.97 -15.88
C LYS A 95 9.56 -11.80 -14.79
N ASP A 96 10.31 -12.25 -13.79
CA ASP A 96 9.78 -12.99 -12.65
C ASP A 96 8.83 -12.13 -11.81
N THR A 97 9.15 -10.85 -11.64
CA THR A 97 8.29 -9.88 -10.97
C THR A 97 6.97 -9.68 -11.71
N VAL A 98 7.02 -9.50 -13.03
CA VAL A 98 5.81 -9.38 -13.87
C VAL A 98 4.97 -10.64 -13.81
N GLN A 99 5.60 -11.82 -13.84
CA GLN A 99 4.87 -13.08 -13.72
C GLN A 99 4.20 -13.21 -12.34
N THR A 100 4.88 -12.79 -11.28
CA THR A 100 4.32 -12.78 -9.92
C THR A 100 3.15 -11.79 -9.81
N ILE A 101 3.25 -10.61 -10.40
CA ILE A 101 2.16 -9.62 -10.47
C ILE A 101 0.97 -10.19 -11.24
N SER A 102 1.21 -10.83 -12.39
CA SER A 102 0.15 -11.46 -13.18
C SER A 102 -0.58 -12.56 -12.40
N THR A 103 0.16 -13.38 -11.63
CA THR A 103 -0.46 -14.36 -10.73
C THR A 103 -1.28 -13.66 -9.66
N LEU A 104 -0.78 -12.59 -9.05
CA LEU A 104 -1.53 -11.84 -8.03
C LEU A 104 -2.82 -11.26 -8.59
N GLU A 105 -2.79 -10.66 -9.78
CA GLU A 105 -3.98 -10.14 -10.47
C GLU A 105 -5.02 -11.24 -10.73
N SER A 106 -4.58 -12.44 -11.11
CA SER A 106 -5.49 -13.57 -11.26
C SER A 106 -6.08 -14.07 -9.94
N LEU A 107 -5.39 -13.86 -8.81
CA LEU A 107 -5.85 -14.27 -7.48
C LEU A 107 -6.78 -13.25 -6.80
N LEU A 108 -6.68 -11.96 -7.16
CA LEU A 108 -7.57 -10.90 -6.66
C LEU A 108 -9.08 -11.23 -6.69
N PRO A 109 -9.66 -11.75 -7.79
CA PRO A 109 -11.10 -12.05 -7.84
C PRO A 109 -11.52 -13.19 -6.91
N PHE A 110 -10.59 -14.02 -6.44
CA PHE A 110 -10.88 -15.10 -5.50
C PHE A 110 -10.89 -14.60 -4.04
N ILE A 111 -10.09 -13.58 -3.73
CA ILE A 111 -10.05 -12.91 -2.42
C ILE A 111 -11.37 -12.19 -2.16
N ASP A 112 -11.88 -11.46 -3.16
CA ASP A 112 -13.18 -10.79 -3.09
C ASP A 112 -14.35 -11.74 -3.37
N SER A 113 -14.10 -13.04 -3.50
CA SER A 113 -15.18 -13.97 -3.79
C SER A 113 -16.16 -13.98 -2.62
N ILE A 114 -17.41 -13.63 -2.95
CA ILE A 114 -18.58 -13.67 -2.07
C ILE A 114 -18.68 -15.03 -1.34
N ASN A 115 -18.10 -16.09 -1.92
CA ASN A 115 -18.03 -17.41 -1.35
C ASN A 115 -17.25 -17.47 -0.02
N ILE A 116 -16.12 -16.76 0.11
CA ILE A 116 -15.35 -16.73 1.37
C ILE A 116 -16.16 -16.05 2.47
N SER A 117 -16.86 -14.95 2.15
CA SER A 117 -17.76 -14.27 3.09
C SER A 117 -18.93 -15.16 3.52
N LYS A 118 -19.51 -15.93 2.58
CA LYS A 118 -20.58 -16.88 2.86
C LYS A 118 -20.15 -18.09 3.70
N VAL A 119 -18.86 -18.44 3.76
CA VAL A 119 -18.38 -19.55 4.63
C VAL A 119 -18.72 -19.29 6.09
N VAL A 120 -18.60 -18.05 6.56
CA VAL A 120 -18.95 -17.69 7.95
C VAL A 120 -20.45 -17.88 8.21
N GLU A 121 -21.29 -17.48 7.26
CA GLU A 121 -22.75 -17.67 7.35
C GLU A 121 -23.13 -19.16 7.31
N PHE A 122 -22.50 -19.94 6.42
CA PHE A 122 -22.75 -21.38 6.33
C PHE A 122 -22.22 -22.14 7.53
N SER A 123 -21.14 -21.69 8.17
CA SER A 123 -20.61 -22.32 9.39
C SER A 123 -21.63 -22.29 10.52
N GLY A 124 -22.31 -21.15 10.74
CA GLY A 124 -23.35 -21.05 11.76
C GLY A 124 -24.55 -21.97 11.48
N LYS A 125 -25.00 -22.01 10.22
CA LYS A 125 -26.08 -22.92 9.80
C LYS A 125 -25.67 -24.40 9.92
N LEU A 126 -24.42 -24.72 9.61
CA LEU A 126 -23.90 -26.08 9.73
C LEU A 126 -23.86 -26.55 11.18
N GLU A 127 -23.47 -25.67 12.11
CA GLU A 127 -23.50 -25.96 13.55
C GLU A 127 -24.92 -26.24 14.05
N GLU A 128 -25.89 -25.42 13.65
CA GLU A 128 -27.30 -25.62 14.00
C GLU A 128 -27.83 -26.96 13.44
N ILE A 129 -27.51 -27.27 12.18
CA ILE A 129 -27.87 -28.54 11.54
C ILE A 129 -27.19 -29.71 12.27
N ALA A 130 -25.93 -29.58 12.66
CA ALA A 130 -25.20 -30.63 13.37
C ALA A 130 -25.83 -30.92 14.74
N LEU A 131 -26.20 -29.88 15.49
CA LEU A 131 -26.92 -30.01 16.76
C LEU A 131 -28.29 -30.67 16.58
N SER A 132 -29.05 -30.22 15.57
CA SER A 132 -30.35 -30.81 15.22
C SER A 132 -30.22 -32.30 14.85
N ASN A 133 -29.21 -32.65 14.05
CA ASN A 133 -28.94 -34.05 13.68
C ASN A 133 -28.58 -34.92 14.89
N LEU A 134 -27.79 -34.39 15.83
CA LEU A 134 -27.44 -35.12 17.05
C LEU A 134 -28.68 -35.39 17.89
N LYS A 135 -29.58 -34.40 18.00
CA LYS A 135 -30.86 -34.56 18.69
C LYS A 135 -31.75 -35.61 18.00
N LEU A 136 -31.92 -35.51 16.68
CA LEU A 136 -32.68 -36.48 15.88
C LEU A 136 -32.12 -37.90 16.01
N TYR A 137 -30.80 -38.05 16.04
CA TYR A 137 -30.15 -39.35 16.24
C TYR A 137 -30.46 -39.93 17.63
N GLY A 138 -30.43 -39.09 18.67
CA GLY A 138 -30.83 -39.47 20.02
C GLY A 138 -32.30 -39.93 20.09
N GLU A 139 -33.21 -39.13 19.52
CA GLU A 139 -34.64 -39.45 19.46
C GLU A 139 -34.90 -40.75 18.68
N CYS A 140 -34.23 -40.94 17.54
CA CYS A 140 -34.33 -42.16 16.75
C CYS A 140 -33.92 -43.38 17.56
N ARG A 141 -32.79 -43.31 18.27
CA ARG A 141 -32.31 -44.39 19.14
C ARG A 141 -33.32 -44.74 20.24
N ASP A 142 -33.92 -43.73 20.85
CA ASP A 142 -34.91 -43.94 21.92
C ASP A 142 -36.21 -44.57 21.37
N ILE A 143 -36.66 -44.13 20.19
CA ILE A 143 -37.80 -44.75 19.49
C ILE A 143 -37.48 -46.19 19.12
N THR A 144 -36.30 -46.47 18.54
CA THR A 144 -35.88 -47.84 18.21
C THR A 144 -35.88 -48.73 19.44
N LYS A 145 -35.38 -48.24 20.58
CA LYS A 145 -35.40 -48.99 21.84
C LYS A 145 -36.83 -49.27 22.31
N LYS A 146 -37.74 -48.29 22.24
CA LYS A 146 -39.16 -48.48 22.59
C LYS A 146 -39.84 -49.51 21.69
N VAL A 147 -39.58 -49.44 20.38
CA VAL A 147 -40.12 -50.40 19.41
C VAL A 147 -39.59 -51.81 19.67
N LEU A 148 -38.30 -51.95 19.96
CA LEU A 148 -37.70 -53.26 20.29
C LEU A 148 -38.34 -53.85 21.54
N VAL A 149 -38.53 -53.06 22.60
CA VAL A 149 -39.22 -53.50 23.82
C VAL A 149 -40.66 -53.91 23.52
N ALA A 150 -41.40 -53.12 22.73
CA ALA A 150 -42.77 -53.46 22.34
C ALA A 150 -42.85 -54.75 21.53
N LEU A 151 -41.88 -54.97 20.63
CA LEU A 151 -41.79 -56.17 19.81
C LEU A 151 -41.44 -57.40 20.64
N GLN A 152 -40.58 -57.24 21.64
CA GLN A 152 -40.25 -58.28 22.60
C GLN A 152 -41.46 -58.66 23.46
N ASN A 153 -42.18 -57.67 24.01
CA ASN A 153 -43.42 -57.91 24.75
C ASN A 153 -44.47 -58.62 23.88
N TYR A 154 -44.60 -58.26 22.60
CA TYR A 154 -45.49 -58.94 21.68
C TYR A 154 -45.09 -60.41 21.46
N ASN A 155 -43.79 -60.68 21.31
CA ASN A 155 -43.28 -62.05 21.16
C ASN A 155 -43.54 -62.88 22.43
N ASP A 156 -43.30 -62.31 23.60
CA ASP A 156 -43.56 -62.96 24.89
C ASP A 156 -45.05 -63.30 25.05
N ILE A 157 -45.94 -62.36 24.76
CA ILE A 157 -47.40 -62.59 24.77
C ILE A 157 -47.78 -63.67 23.76
N SER A 158 -47.26 -63.62 22.54
CA SER A 158 -47.53 -64.62 21.51
C SER A 158 -47.10 -66.03 21.95
N ASN A 159 -45.94 -66.15 22.59
CA ASN A 159 -45.44 -67.42 23.09
C ASN A 159 -46.26 -67.92 24.29
N SER A 160 -46.65 -67.04 25.21
CA SER A 160 -47.57 -67.41 26.30
C SER A 160 -48.92 -67.91 25.77
N ILE A 161 -49.48 -67.25 24.74
CA ILE A 161 -50.72 -67.68 24.09
C ILE A 161 -50.56 -69.07 23.46
N LYS A 162 -49.47 -69.31 22.73
CA LYS A 162 -49.18 -70.64 22.14
C LYS A 162 -49.08 -71.73 23.21
N LEU A 163 -48.41 -71.43 24.32
CA LEU A 163 -48.27 -72.37 25.43
C LEU A 163 -49.62 -72.67 26.10
N LEU A 164 -50.45 -71.64 26.32
CA LEU A 164 -51.80 -71.80 26.86
C LEU A 164 -52.68 -72.65 25.94
N PHE A 165 -52.65 -72.42 24.62
CA PHE A 165 -53.40 -73.24 23.67
C PHE A 165 -52.90 -74.69 23.66
N SER A 166 -51.59 -74.92 23.69
CA SER A 166 -51.05 -76.28 23.79
C SER A 166 -51.48 -76.99 25.08
N GLN A 167 -51.47 -76.28 26.21
CA GLN A 167 -51.97 -76.82 27.48
C GLN A 167 -53.47 -77.13 27.41
N LEU A 168 -54.27 -76.24 26.82
CA LEU A 168 -55.69 -76.45 26.62
C LEU A 168 -55.96 -77.68 25.73
N ASP A 169 -55.25 -77.82 24.62
CA ASP A 169 -55.35 -78.99 23.74
C ASP A 169 -55.02 -80.28 24.48
N THR A 170 -53.95 -80.29 25.29
CA THR A 170 -53.62 -81.48 26.11
C THR A 170 -54.69 -81.79 27.16
N ALA A 171 -55.28 -80.77 27.78
CA ALA A 171 -56.35 -80.95 28.76
C ALA A 171 -57.63 -81.50 28.11
N ILE A 172 -58.01 -80.99 26.93
CA ILE A 172 -59.14 -81.48 26.15
C ILE A 172 -58.89 -82.94 25.74
N SER A 173 -57.72 -83.24 25.19
CA SER A 173 -57.39 -84.61 24.75
C SER A 173 -57.39 -85.60 25.92
N ASN A 174 -56.93 -85.19 27.11
CA ASN A 174 -57.04 -86.00 28.32
C ASN A 174 -58.50 -86.23 28.75
N LEU A 175 -59.36 -85.23 28.66
CA LEU A 175 -60.80 -85.36 28.95
C LEU A 175 -61.50 -86.26 27.94
N GLU A 176 -61.18 -86.14 26.65
CA GLU A 176 -61.71 -87.00 25.58
C GLU A 176 -61.30 -88.46 25.80
N ASN A 177 -60.03 -88.71 26.11
CA ASN A 177 -59.54 -90.06 26.42
C ASN A 177 -60.24 -90.65 27.66
N ALA A 178 -60.46 -89.85 28.70
CA ALA A 178 -61.17 -90.28 29.90
C ALA A 178 -62.65 -90.60 29.62
N LEU A 179 -63.30 -89.84 28.73
CA LEU A 179 -64.66 -90.11 28.27
C LEU A 179 -64.76 -91.38 27.43
N GLN A 180 -63.81 -91.62 26.51
CA GLN A 180 -63.77 -92.85 25.71
C GLN A 180 -63.55 -94.11 26.57
N LEU A 181 -62.67 -94.05 27.58
CA LEU A 181 -62.46 -95.15 28.54
C LEU A 181 -63.72 -95.49 29.35
N ARG A 182 -64.59 -94.50 29.60
CA ARG A 182 -65.83 -94.69 30.36
C ARG A 182 -66.94 -95.34 29.53
N VAL A 183 -66.99 -95.07 28.23
CA VAL A 183 -67.97 -95.70 27.31
C VAL A 183 -67.64 -97.18 27.06
N VAL A 184 -66.36 -97.55 27.01
CA VAL A 184 -65.92 -98.95 26.81
C VAL A 184 -66.08 -99.82 28.08
N SER A 185 -66.28 -99.21 29.25
CA SER A 185 -66.48 -99.93 30.52
C SER A 185 -67.96 -100.11 30.90
N GLU A 186 -68.89 -99.60 30.11
CA GLU A 186 -70.35 -99.74 30.31
C GLU A 186 -71.05 -100.61 29.23
N GLU A 187 -70.31 -101.24 28.29
CA GLU A 187 -70.78 -102.35 27.44
C GLU A 187 -70.32 -103.71 28.00
#